data_AF-A0A7W6CBJ1-F1
#
_entry.id   AF-A0A7W6CBJ1-F1
#
_cell.length_a   1.000
_cell.length_b   1.000
_cell.length_c   1.000
_cell.angle_alpha   90.00
_cell.angle_beta   90.00
_cell.angle_gamma   90.00
#
_symmetry.space_group_name_H-M   'P 1'
#
loop_
_entity.id
_entity.type
_entity.pdbx_description
1 polymer ?
#
loop_
_entity_poly.entity_id
_entity_poly.type
_entity_poly.pdbx_seq_one_letter_code
_entity_poly.pdbx_strand_id
1 'polypeptide(L)' 'MAKIKRIVLAAYKADDEGNMVEAFEPKQMPTEERAVREGKSLASQYDGIIAWTRDADPDIGEYGPPTIIFQHGDIPDMG' A
#
# COMPACT_ATOMS: atom_id res chain seq x y z
N MET A 1 10.34 14.75 -18.42
CA MET A 1 10.85 13.50 -17.81
C MET A 1 9.66 12.67 -17.33
N ALA A 2 9.71 11.34 -17.42
CA ALA A 2 8.65 10.52 -16.85
C ALA A 2 8.77 10.55 -15.31
N LYS A 3 7.70 10.91 -14.60
CA LYS A 3 7.65 10.84 -13.13
C LYS A 3 7.83 9.39 -12.71
N ILE A 4 8.78 9.13 -11.81
CA ILE A 4 8.98 7.80 -11.25
C ILE A 4 7.90 7.61 -10.19
N LYS A 5 6.96 6.69 -10.44
CA LYS A 5 5.87 6.40 -9.50
C LYS A 5 6.22 5.18 -8.66
N ARG A 6 6.16 5.32 -7.34
CA ARG A 6 6.25 4.20 -6.39
C ARG A 6 4.85 3.68 -6.12
N ILE A 7 4.64 2.39 -6.30
CA ILE A 7 3.35 1.73 -6.10
C ILE A 7 3.60 0.61 -5.10
N VAL A 8 2.88 0.62 -3.98
CA VAL A 8 3.09 -0.34 -2.89
C VAL A 8 1.78 -0.99 -2.52
N LEU A 9 1.83 -2.28 -2.23
CA LEU A 9 0.76 -3.08 -1.62
C LEU A 9 1.24 -3.62 -0.28
N ALA A 10 0.51 -3.32 0.78
CA ALA A 10 0.73 -3.85 2.12
C ALA A 10 -0.53 -4.60 2.61
N ALA A 11 -0.30 -5.60 3.44
CA ALA A 11 -1.35 -6.35 4.11
C ALA A 11 -1.04 -6.39 5.61
N TYR A 12 -2.09 -6.41 6.42
CA TYR A 12 -2.04 -6.38 7.86
C TYR A 12 -2.94 -7.45 8.45
N LYS A 13 -2.54 -7.95 9.61
CA LYS A 13 -3.34 -8.83 10.45
C LYS A 13 -3.31 -8.35 11.88
N ALA A 14 -4.35 -8.63 12.64
CA ALA A 14 -4.30 -8.43 14.08
C ALA A 14 -3.32 -9.44 14.71
N ASP A 15 -2.44 -8.97 15.60
CA ASP A 15 -1.71 -9.84 16.51
C ASP A 15 -2.58 -10.27 17.71
N ASP A 16 -2.01 -11.08 18.61
CA ASP A 16 -2.72 -11.58 19.80
C ASP A 16 -3.17 -10.46 20.77
N GLU A 17 -2.59 -9.26 20.65
CA GLU A 17 -2.92 -8.07 21.44
C GLU A 17 -3.93 -7.16 20.72
N GLY A 18 -4.34 -7.51 19.50
CA GLY A 18 -5.26 -6.75 18.66
C GLY A 18 -4.61 -5.61 17.88
N ASN A 19 -3.27 -5.53 17.83
CA ASN A 19 -2.56 -4.53 17.04
C ASN A 19 -2.46 -4.96 15.58
N MET A 20 -2.69 -4.04 14.66
CA MET A 20 -2.50 -4.29 13.24
C MET A 20 -1.01 -4.31 12.89
N VAL A 21 -0.48 -5.51 12.61
CA VAL A 21 0.91 -5.72 12.23
C VAL A 21 1.00 -6.14 10.76
N GLU A 22 2.12 -5.83 10.11
CA GLU A 22 2.36 -6.26 8.72
C GLU A 22 2.27 -7.77 8.61
N ALA A 23 1.42 -8.25 7.70
CA ALA A 23 1.27 -9.67 7.45
C ALA A 23 2.42 -10.24 6.60
N PHE A 24 3.07 -9.38 5.79
CA PHE A 24 4.27 -9.66 5.00
C PHE A 24 4.98 -8.35 4.62
N GLU A 25 6.23 -8.44 4.15
CA GLU A 25 7.00 -7.29 3.66
C GLU A 25 6.27 -6.56 2.50
N PRO A 26 5.97 -5.26 2.61
CA PRO A 26 5.23 -4.51 1.59
C PRO A 26 5.83 -4.67 0.19
N LYS A 27 4.97 -5.00 -0.77
CA LYS A 27 5.38 -5.34 -2.13
C LYS A 27 5.35 -4.11 -3.02
N GLN A 28 6.45 -3.85 -3.72
CA GLN A 28 6.45 -2.88 -4.81
C GLN A 28 5.75 -3.48 -6.04
N MET A 29 4.74 -2.77 -6.53
CA MET A 29 3.90 -3.24 -7.63
C MET A 29 4.31 -2.56 -8.95
N PRO A 30 4.21 -3.27 -10.09
CA PRO A 30 4.60 -2.72 -11.39
C PRO A 30 3.59 -1.71 -11.95
N THR A 31 2.31 -1.81 -11.56
CA THR A 31 1.23 -0.93 -12.00
C THR A 31 0.15 -0.81 -10.92
N GLU A 32 -0.65 0.26 -10.99
CA GLU A 32 -1.77 0.51 -10.09
C GLU A 32 -2.86 -0.57 -10.24
N GLU A 33 -3.20 -0.93 -11.48
CA GLU A 33 -4.19 -1.98 -11.76
C GLU A 33 -3.80 -3.31 -11.11
N ARG A 34 -2.52 -3.69 -11.19
CA ARG A 34 -2.01 -4.91 -10.53
C ARG A 34 -2.09 -4.79 -9.01
N ALA A 35 -1.75 -3.65 -8.44
CA ALA A 35 -1.84 -3.42 -7.00
C ALA A 35 -3.28 -3.55 -6.50
N VAL A 36 -4.25 -2.93 -7.19
CA VAL A 36 -5.67 -3.02 -6.84
C VAL A 36 -6.21 -4.44 -7.01
N ARG A 37 -5.87 -5.13 -8.10
CA ARG A 37 -6.33 -6.50 -8.36
C ARG A 37 -5.80 -7.48 -7.32
N GLU A 38 -4.51 -7.41 -7.01
CA GLU A 38 -3.90 -8.24 -5.95
C GLU A 38 -4.51 -7.90 -4.58
N GLY A 39 -4.63 -6.61 -4.24
CA GLY A 39 -5.25 -6.19 -2.99
C GLY A 39 -6.67 -6.75 -2.80
N LYS A 40 -7.50 -6.72 -3.84
CA LYS A 40 -8.83 -7.35 -3.82
C LYS A 40 -8.77 -8.87 -3.60
N SER A 41 -7.79 -9.56 -4.18
CA SER A 41 -7.60 -11.00 -3.99
C SER A 41 -7.15 -11.37 -2.58
N LEU A 42 -6.50 -10.43 -1.88
CA LEU A 42 -5.99 -10.63 -0.52
C LEU A 42 -7.00 -10.19 0.55
N ALA A 43 -8.01 -9.41 0.19
CA ALA A 43 -9.01 -8.86 1.12
C ALA A 43 -9.76 -9.94 1.93
N SER A 44 -9.91 -11.15 1.41
CA SER A 44 -10.56 -12.25 2.14
C SER A 44 -9.61 -13.02 3.07
N GLN A 45 -8.32 -12.70 3.07
CA GLN A 45 -7.27 -13.47 3.75
C GLN A 45 -6.61 -12.69 4.90
N TYR A 46 -6.79 -11.37 4.96
CA TYR A 46 -6.12 -10.48 5.89
C TYR A 46 -7.10 -9.45 6.44
N ASP A 47 -6.86 -9.01 7.67
CA ASP A 47 -7.72 -8.07 8.38
C ASP A 47 -7.62 -6.64 7.81
N GLY A 48 -6.51 -6.34 7.15
CA GLY A 48 -6.23 -5.04 6.54
C GLY A 48 -5.45 -5.15 5.24
N ILE A 49 -5.84 -4.39 4.22
CA ILE A 49 -5.10 -4.27 2.96
C ILE A 49 -5.07 -2.80 2.55
N ILE A 50 -3.93 -2.37 2.04
CA ILE A 50 -3.81 -1.05 1.42
C ILE A 50 -2.85 -1.08 0.24
N ALA A 51 -3.27 -0.45 -0.85
CA ALA A 51 -2.41 -0.09 -1.95
C ALA A 51 -2.38 1.43 -2.10
N TRP A 52 -1.17 1.97 -2.23
CA TRP A 52 -0.96 3.41 -2.41
C TRP A 52 0.10 3.68 -3.46
N THR A 53 0.04 4.89 -4.02
CA THR A 53 1.04 5.41 -4.95
C THR A 53 1.68 6.66 -4.42
N ARG A 54 2.94 6.88 -4.75
CA ARG A 54 3.67 8.10 -4.45
C ARG A 54 4.48 8.51 -5.67
N ASP A 55 4.22 9.70 -6.18
CA ASP A 55 5.03 10.27 -7.26
C ASP A 55 6.35 10.77 -6.68
N ALA A 56 7.47 10.31 -7.25
CA ALA A 56 8.77 10.95 -7.03
C ALA A 56 8.85 12.15 -7.95
N ASP A 57 9.06 13.32 -7.37
CA ASP A 57 9.36 14.52 -8.13
C ASP A 57 10.89 14.66 -8.23
N PRO A 58 11.49 14.38 -9.40
CA PRO A 58 12.93 14.39 -9.56
C PRO A 58 13.53 15.80 -9.50
N ASP A 59 12.71 16.85 -9.66
CA ASP A 59 13.16 18.24 -9.67
C ASP A 59 13.35 18.80 -8.25
N ILE A 60 12.56 18.31 -7.28
CA ILE A 60 12.66 18.73 -5.86
C ILE A 60 13.26 17.64 -4.95
N GLY A 61 13.48 16.43 -5.45
CA GLY A 61 14.06 15.33 -4.68
C GLY A 61 13.15 14.78 -3.58
N GLU A 62 11.87 15.17 -3.58
CA GLU A 62 10.87 14.76 -2.60
C GLU A 62 9.81 13.88 -3.25
N TYR A 63 9.30 12.94 -2.47
CA TYR A 63 8.12 12.20 -2.85
C TYR A 63 6.87 12.97 -2.39
N GLY A 64 5.91 13.22 -3.29
CA GLY A 64 4.62 13.83 -2.97
C GLY A 64 3.80 13.01 -1.95
N PRO A 65 2.66 13.48 -1.43
CA PRO A 65 1.89 12.69 -0.47
C PRO A 65 1.43 11.35 -1.06
N PRO A 66 1.31 10.27 -0.26
CA PRO A 66 0.78 9.01 -0.75
C PRO A 66 -0.70 9.19 -1.15
N THR A 67 -1.07 8.61 -2.29
CA THR A 67 -2.45 8.51 -2.75
C THR A 67 -2.91 7.08 -2.59
N ILE A 68 -3.94 6.85 -1.78
CA ILE A 68 -4.53 5.52 -1.59
C ILE A 68 -5.35 5.18 -2.83
N ILE A 69 -5.04 4.05 -3.46
CA ILE A 69 -5.72 3.53 -4.66
C ILE A 69 -6.61 2.32 -4.35
N PHE A 70 -6.38 1.66 -3.22
CA PHE A 70 -7.25 0.61 -2.69
C PHE A 70 -7.04 0.48 -1.18
N GLN A 71 -8.13 0.27 -0.44
CA GLN A 71 -8.10 -0.04 0.98
C GLN A 71 -9.23 -1.02 1.32
N HIS A 72 -8.94 -1.97 2.21
CA HIS A 72 -9.91 -2.90 2.75
C HIS A 72 -9.59 -3.17 4.23
N GLY A 73 -10.63 -3.26 5.06
CA GLY A 73 -10.48 -3.56 6.48
C GLY A 73 -9.77 -2.47 7.27
N ASP A 74 -9.30 -2.83 8.46
CA ASP A 74 -8.57 -1.94 9.35
C ASP A 74 -7.10 -1.88 8.94
N ILE A 75 -6.51 -0.69 8.98
CA ILE A 75 -5.09 -0.48 8.70
C ILE A 75 -4.50 0.45 9.76
N PRO A 76 -3.22 0.29 10.10
CA PRO A 76 -2.55 1.27 10.95
C PRO A 76 -2.50 2.64 10.24
N ASP A 77 -2.39 3.69 11.04
CA ASP A 77 -2.22 5.05 10.51
C ASP A 77 -0.93 5.14 9.66
N MET A 78 -1.06 5.68 8.46
CA MET A 78 0.06 5.92 7.56
C MET A 78 0.67 7.29 7.87
N GLY A 79 1.60 7.31 8.83
CA GLY A 79 2.36 8.51 9.19
C GLY A 79 3.15 9.14 8.06
#